data_AF-A0A9X0DS23-F1
#
_entry.id   AF-A0A9X0DS23-F1
#
_cell.length_a   1.000
_cell.length_b   1.000
_cell.length_c   1.000
_cell.angle_alpha   90.00
_cell.angle_beta   90.00
_cell.angle_gamma   90.00
#
_symmetry.space_group_name_H-M   'P 1'
#
loop_
_entity.id
_entity.type
_entity.pdbx_description
1 polymer ?
#
loop_
_entity_poly.entity_id
_entity_poly.type
_entity_poly.pdbx_seq_one_letter_code
_entity_poly.pdbx_strand_id
1 'polypeptide(L)'
;MNKKILNYIDWHLNNSASEHMGQLVYIIAKLSLISTPAAWIVKLPREARDKLFLSHADASSYIDLNGRPDDYIAPLYTTVNVDVASSGIKRN
;
A
#
# COMPACT_ATOMS: atom_id res chain seq x y z
N MET A 1 0.90 -3.41 -16.33
CA MET A 1 -0.31 -3.18 -15.50
C MET A 1 -1.54 -3.06 -16.39
N ASN A 2 -2.65 -3.71 -16.04
CA ASN A 2 -3.81 -3.84 -16.93
C ASN A 2 -4.64 -2.53 -16.93
N LYS A 3 -4.35 -1.63 -17.88
CA LYS A 3 -4.98 -0.29 -18.02
C LYS A 3 -6.51 -0.34 -18.03
N LYS A 4 -7.10 -1.45 -18.48
CA LYS A 4 -8.56 -1.66 -18.52
C LYS A 4 -9.18 -1.66 -17.12
N ILE A 5 -8.52 -2.28 -16.14
CA ILE A 5 -9.04 -2.37 -14.76
C ILE A 5 -8.98 -1.01 -14.07
N LEU A 6 -7.88 -0.27 -14.23
CA LEU A 6 -7.76 1.09 -13.69
C LEU A 6 -8.83 2.01 -14.27
N ASN A 7 -9.05 1.99 -15.58
CA ASN A 7 -10.08 2.81 -16.22
C ASN A 7 -11.49 2.47 -15.72
N TYR A 8 -11.77 1.19 -15.46
CA TYR A 8 -13.06 0.75 -14.90
C TYR A 8 -13.26 1.27 -13.47
N ILE A 9 -12.22 1.18 -12.65
CA ILE A 9 -12.23 1.71 -11.27
C ILE A 9 -12.41 3.23 -11.28
N ASP A 10 -11.69 3.95 -12.15
CA ASP A 10 -11.81 5.40 -12.28
C ASP A 10 -13.19 5.84 -12.76
N TRP A 11 -13.80 5.09 -13.67
CA TRP A 11 -15.16 5.36 -14.10
C TRP A 11 -16.16 5.24 -12.94
N HIS A 12 -16.05 4.19 -12.12
CA HIS A 12 -16.91 4.00 -10.95
C HIS A 12 -16.69 5.07 -9.87
N LEU A 13 -15.44 5.45 -9.61
CA LEU A 13 -15.12 6.48 -8.61
C LEU A 13 -15.57 7.88 -9.01
N ASN A 14 -15.56 8.19 -10.32
CA ASN A 14 -16.00 9.49 -10.83
C ASN A 14 -17.53 9.58 -11.00
N ASN A 15 -18.26 8.48 -10.83
CA ASN A 15 -19.71 8.47 -10.98
C ASN A 15 -20.38 8.74 -9.62
N SER A 16 -20.87 9.97 -9.42
CA SER A 16 -21.42 10.46 -8.15
C SER A 16 -22.71 9.76 -7.67
N ALA A 17 -23.28 8.87 -8.48
CA ALA A 17 -24.47 8.08 -8.14
C ALA A 17 -24.16 6.71 -7.53
N SER A 18 -22.88 6.32 -7.43
CA SER A 18 -22.51 5.02 -6.86
C SER A 18 -22.68 4.99 -5.34
N GLU A 19 -23.17 3.87 -4.81
CA GLU A 19 -23.30 3.63 -3.38
C GLU A 19 -21.96 3.84 -2.63
N HIS A 20 -22.01 4.55 -1.50
CA HIS A 20 -20.82 4.93 -0.70
C HIS A 20 -19.92 3.74 -0.35
N MET A 21 -20.50 2.57 -0.04
CA MET A 21 -19.72 1.35 0.22
C MET A 21 -19.04 0.81 -1.04
N GLY A 22 -19.70 0.92 -2.20
CA GLY A 22 -19.09 0.60 -3.49
C GLY A 22 -17.88 1.48 -3.78
N GLN A 23 -17.99 2.79 -3.49
CA GLN A 23 -16.86 3.72 -3.65
C GLN A 23 -15.65 3.33 -2.80
N LEU A 24 -15.86 2.94 -1.54
CA LEU A 24 -14.77 2.47 -0.68
C LEU A 24 -14.06 1.24 -1.25
N VAL A 25 -14.82 0.27 -1.78
CA VAL A 25 -14.23 -0.92 -2.43
C VAL A 25 -13.36 -0.52 -3.62
N TYR A 26 -13.84 0.41 -4.46
CA TYR A 26 -13.09 0.89 -5.61
C TYR A 26 -11.85 1.73 -5.23
N ILE A 27 -11.91 2.51 -4.14
CA ILE A 27 -10.75 3.23 -3.59
C ILE A 27 -9.69 2.22 -3.13
N ILE A 28 -10.08 1.20 -2.35
CA ILE A 28 -9.17 0.16 -1.88
C ILE A 28 -8.55 -0.58 -3.09
N ALA A 29 -9.36 -0.97 -4.07
CA ALA A 29 -8.88 -1.64 -5.27
C ALA A 29 -7.90 -0.77 -6.06
N LYS A 30 -8.17 0.54 -6.19
CA LYS A 30 -7.24 1.47 -6.84
C LYS A 30 -5.92 1.55 -6.08
N LEU A 31 -5.99 1.71 -4.75
CA LEU A 31 -4.81 1.76 -3.89
C LEU A 31 -3.99 0.47 -4.02
N SER A 32 -4.60 -0.71 -4.00
CA SER A 32 -3.91 -1.99 -4.19
C SER A 32 -3.23 -2.13 -5.56
N LEU A 33 -3.74 -1.46 -6.60
CA LEU A 33 -3.17 -1.50 -7.94
C LEU A 33 -2.05 -0.48 -8.16
N ILE A 34 -2.08 0.65 -7.46
CA ILE A 34 -1.09 1.72 -7.61
C ILE A 34 -0.05 1.76 -6.49
N SER A 35 -0.32 1.11 -5.36
CA SER A 35 0.61 1.06 -4.23
C SER A 35 1.83 0.25 -4.62
N THR A 36 2.91 0.97 -4.90
CA THR A 36 4.22 0.38 -5.05
C THR A 36 4.94 0.55 -3.72
N PRO A 37 5.41 -0.53 -3.08
CA PRO A 37 6.19 -0.41 -1.85
C PRO A 37 7.40 0.49 -2.09
N ALA A 38 7.63 1.44 -1.19
CA ALA A 38 8.78 2.34 -1.24
C ALA A 38 10.06 1.64 -0.76
N ALA A 39 9.89 0.65 0.12
CA ALA A 39 10.96 -0.20 0.63
C ALA A 39 10.38 -1.56 1.06
N TRP A 40 11.26 -2.46 1.46
CA TRP A 40 10.94 -3.79 1.97
C TRP A 40 11.68 -4.01 3.27
N ILE A 41 11.04 -4.66 4.23
CA ILE A 41 11.66 -5.03 5.49
C ILE A 41 11.67 -6.55 5.63
N VAL A 42 12.81 -7.10 6.00
CA VAL A 42 12.91 -8.49 6.44
C VAL A 42 12.77 -8.47 7.96
N LYS A 43 11.67 -9.06 8.42
CA LYS A 43 11.36 -9.26 9.83
C LYS A 43 12.12 -10.47 10.33
N LEU A 44 12.86 -10.28 11.41
CA LEU A 44 13.74 -11.29 12.01
C LEU A 44 13.33 -11.48 13.47
N PRO A 45 12.28 -12.28 13.77
CA PRO A 45 11.66 -12.32 15.10
C PRO A 45 12.60 -12.72 16.24
N ARG A 46 13.68 -13.44 15.91
CA ARG A 46 14.70 -13.89 16.86
C ARG A 46 15.93 -13.00 16.91
N GLU A 47 15.99 -11.95 16.08
CA GLU A 47 17.08 -10.98 16.08
C GLU A 47 16.64 -9.65 16.68
N ALA A 48 17.61 -8.87 17.14
CA ALA A 48 17.33 -7.59 17.79
C ALA A 48 16.88 -6.51 16.79
N ARG A 49 17.10 -6.70 15.48
CA ARG A 49 16.83 -5.68 14.46
C ARG A 49 16.37 -6.30 13.15
N ASP A 50 15.31 -5.73 12.62
CA ASP A 50 14.87 -5.96 11.26
C ASP A 50 15.85 -5.35 10.25
N LYS A 51 15.85 -5.87 9.01
CA LYS A 51 16.68 -5.35 7.93
C LYS A 51 15.85 -4.67 6.84
N LEU A 52 16.28 -3.48 6.43
CA LEU A 52 15.63 -2.66 5.41
C LEU A 52 16.31 -2.84 4.06
N PHE A 53 15.51 -2.98 3.00
CA PHE A 53 15.93 -3.12 1.61
C PHE A 53 15.14 -2.15 0.73
N LEU A 54 15.78 -1.60 -0.30
CA LEU A 54 15.11 -0.71 -1.26
C LEU A 54 14.45 -1.49 -2.41
N SER A 55 14.80 -2.76 -2.60
CA SER A 55 14.22 -3.63 -3.61
C SER A 55 13.71 -4.94 -3.00
N HIS A 56 12.65 -5.49 -3.58
CA HIS A 56 12.14 -6.80 -3.18
C HIS A 56 13.16 -7.91 -3.48
N ALA A 57 13.85 -7.81 -4.61
CA ALA A 57 14.81 -8.81 -5.05
C ALA A 57 15.98 -8.98 -4.06
N ASP A 58 16.47 -7.87 -3.50
CA ASP A 58 17.53 -7.91 -2.49
C ASP A 58 17.02 -8.51 -1.18
N ALA A 59 15.80 -8.15 -0.76
CA ALA A 59 15.16 -8.71 0.43
C ALA A 59 14.93 -10.23 0.31
N SER A 60 14.47 -10.69 -0.86
CA SER A 60 14.30 -12.12 -1.16
C SER A 60 15.63 -12.85 -1.14
N SER A 61 16.63 -12.32 -1.86
CA SER A 61 17.97 -12.91 -1.89
C SER A 61 18.58 -13.02 -0.49
N TYR A 62 18.32 -12.04 0.38
CA TYR A 62 18.76 -12.09 1.77
C TYR A 62 18.09 -13.23 2.56
N ILE A 63 16.77 -13.38 2.47
CA ILE A 63 16.03 -14.47 3.14
C ILE A 63 16.46 -15.83 2.59
N ASP A 64 16.65 -15.97 1.29
CA ASP A 64 17.01 -17.26 0.69
C ASP A 64 18.39 -17.73 1.18
N LEU A 65 19.31 -16.79 1.43
CA LEU A 65 20.68 -17.08 1.88
C LEU A 65 20.82 -17.18 3.41
N ASN A 66 20.04 -16.42 4.18
CA ASN A 66 20.26 -16.24 5.63
C ASN A 66 19.01 -16.54 6.48
N GLY A 67 17.86 -16.76 5.85
CA GLY A 67 16.56 -16.78 6.49
C GLY A 67 16.30 -18.03 7.31
N ARG A 68 15.51 -17.83 8.36
CA ARG A 68 14.97 -18.87 9.23
C ARG A 68 13.48 -19.09 8.92
N PRO A 69 12.89 -20.21 9.37
CA PRO A 69 11.49 -20.54 9.07
C PRO A 69 10.46 -19.49 9.52
N ASP A 70 10.80 -18.68 10.53
CA ASP A 70 9.96 -17.62 11.09
C ASP A 70 10.24 -16.22 10.54
N ASP A 71 11.26 -16.09 9.68
CA ASP A 71 11.59 -14.81 9.04
C ASP A 71 10.65 -14.56 7.85
N TYR A 72 10.28 -13.30 7.63
CA TYR A 72 9.39 -12.95 6.52
C TYR A 72 9.65 -11.55 5.98
N ILE A 73 9.27 -11.33 4.71
CA ILE A 73 9.37 -10.04 4.03
C ILE A 73 8.04 -9.32 4.18
N ALA A 74 8.08 -8.05 4.59
CA ALA A 74 6.92 -7.17 4.57
C ALA A 74 7.20 -5.93 3.69
N PRO A 75 6.24 -5.51 2.84
CA PRO A 75 6.35 -4.25 2.11
C PRO A 75 6.19 -3.06 3.05
N LEU A 76 6.99 -2.01 2.83
CA LEU A 76 6.82 -0.71 3.48
C LEU A 76 6.29 0.28 2.44
N TYR A 77 5.08 0.76 2.70
CA TYR A 77 4.47 1.81 1.89
C TYR A 77 4.79 3.17 2.50
N THR A 78 5.05 4.17 1.66
CA THR A 78 5.15 5.55 2.14
C THR A 78 3.76 5.99 2.61
N THR A 79 3.64 6.44 3.86
CA THR A 79 2.42 7.11 4.31
C THR A 79 2.40 8.50 3.69
N VAL A 80 1.54 8.69 2.69
CA VAL A 80 1.19 10.04 2.25
C VAL A 80 0.40 10.67 3.39
N ASN A 81 0.97 11.69 4.04
CA ASN A 81 0.20 12.54 4.94
C ASN A 81 -0.86 13.25 4.10
N VAL A 82 -2.10 12.77 4.20
CA VAL A 82 -3.24 13.49 3.64
C VAL A 82 -3.65 14.49 4.70
N ASP A 83 -3.20 15.74 4.54
CA ASP A 83 -3.80 16.87 5.25
C ASP A 83 -5.25 16.94 4.78
N VAL A 84 -6.16 16.28 5.51
CA VAL A 84 -7.59 16.46 5.33
C VAL A 84 -7.86 17.88 5.78
N ALA A 85 -7.86 18.79 4.80
CA ALA A 85 -8.20 20.19 5.01
C ALA A 85 -9.52 20.23 5.79
N SER A 86 -9.41 20.63 7.05
CA SER A 86 -10.55 20.99 7.87
C SER A 86 -11.18 22.20 7.20
N SER A 87 -12.10 21.95 6.26
CA SER A 87 -12.97 22.98 5.74
C SER A 87 -13.69 23.55 6.95
N GLY A 88 -13.22 24.71 7.40
CA GLY A 88 -13.72 25.40 8.56
C GLY A 88 -15.22 25.51 8.43
N ILE A 89 -15.94 24.76 9.26
CA ILE A 89 -17.35 25.01 9.54
C ILE A 89 -17.35 26.37 10.21
N LYS A 90 -17.51 27.43 9.43
CA LYS A 90 -17.96 28.72 9.94
C LYS A 90 -19.37 28.49 10.46
N ARG A 91 -19.49 28.29 11.77
CA ARG A 91 -20.75 28.45 12.48
C ARG A 91 -21.12 29.92 12.37
N ASN A 92 -22.22 30.20 11.66
CA ASN A 92 -22.93 31.48 11.74
C ASN A 92 -23.48 31.68 13.15
#